data_AF-A0A0R0AH57-F1
#
_entry.id   AF-A0A0R0AH57-F1
#
_cell.length_a   1.000
_cell.length_b   1.000
_cell.length_c   1.000
_cell.angle_alpha   90.00
_cell.angle_beta   90.00
_cell.angle_gamma   90.00
#
_symmetry.space_group_name_H-M   'P 1'
#
loop_
_entity.id
_entity.type
_entity.pdbx_description
1 polymer ?
#
loop_
_entity_poly.entity_id
_entity_poly.type
_entity_poly.pdbx_seq_one_letter_code
_entity_poly.pdbx_strand_id
1 'polypeptide(L)' 'MKVLKSPLAKKVLADPNGLAQLRRFLASDDTRQDAAPVVIEIRDETTQRTLRLTPVYVPRAS' A
#
# COMPACT_ATOMS: atom_id res chain seq x y z
N MET A 1 -10.84 10.17 11.47
CA MET A 1 -9.85 9.27 10.83
C MET A 1 -8.80 10.13 10.12
N LYS A 2 -7.50 10.01 10.45
CA LYS A 2 -6.43 10.76 9.76
C LYS A 2 -6.30 10.20 8.34
N VAL A 3 -6.84 10.94 7.37
CA VAL A 3 -6.85 10.57 5.95
C VAL A 3 -5.41 10.51 5.44
N LEU A 4 -5.03 9.43 4.76
CA LEU A 4 -3.77 9.32 4.04
C LEU A 4 -3.70 10.46 3.00
N LYS A 5 -2.92 11.52 3.28
CA LYS A 5 -2.86 12.74 2.45
C LYS A 5 -2.07 12.58 1.15
N SER A 6 -1.40 11.44 0.94
CA SER A 6 -0.61 11.21 -0.26
C SER A 6 -1.51 10.95 -1.48
N PRO A 7 -1.29 11.63 -2.63
CA PRO A 7 -1.95 11.30 -3.89
C PRO A 7 -1.81 9.83 -4.28
N LEU A 8 -0.67 9.22 -3.94
CA LEU A 8 -0.42 7.80 -4.19
C LEU A 8 -1.29 6.89 -3.33
N ALA A 9 -1.46 7.23 -2.06
CA ALA A 9 -2.33 6.47 -1.16
C ALA A 9 -3.79 6.52 -1.62
N LYS A 10 -4.25 7.64 -2.18
CA LYS A 10 -5.60 7.73 -2.78
C LYS A 10 -5.75 6.78 -3.96
N LYS A 11 -4.74 6.64 -4.82
CA LYS A 11 -4.76 5.69 -5.94
C LYS A 11 -4.82 4.24 -5.45
N VAL A 12 -4.05 3.89 -4.42
CA VAL A 12 -4.10 2.55 -3.80
C VAL A 12 -5.47 2.24 -3.21
N LEU A 13 -6.10 3.21 -2.55
CA LEU A 13 -7.43 3.02 -1.96
C LEU A 13 -8.55 2.97 -3.00
N ALA A 14 -8.36 3.58 -4.17
CA ALA A 14 -9.32 3.57 -5.27
C ALA A 14 -9.26 2.29 -6.11
N ASP A 15 -8.11 1.63 -6.19
CA ASP A 15 -7.94 0.35 -6.89
C ASP A 15 -8.44 -0.83 -6.00
N PRO A 16 -9.43 -1.63 -6.45
CA PRO A 16 -9.95 -2.75 -5.66
C PRO A 16 -8.90 -3.81 -5.29
N ASN A 17 -7.94 -4.07 -6.20
CA ASN A 17 -6.87 -5.02 -5.97
C ASN A 17 -5.81 -4.42 -5.03
N GLY A 18 -5.43 -3.17 -5.27
CA GLY A 18 -4.53 -2.39 -4.42
C GLY A 18 -5.01 -2.33 -2.97
N LEU A 19 -6.31 -2.07 -2.77
CA LEU A 19 -6.94 -2.04 -1.45
C LEU A 19 -6.90 -3.42 -0.77
N ALA A 20 -7.17 -4.51 -1.50
CA ALA A 20 -7.13 -5.86 -0.96
C ALA A 20 -5.69 -6.29 -0.58
N GLN A 21 -4.69 -5.87 -1.36
CA GLN A 21 -3.27 -6.12 -1.06
C GLN A 21 -2.80 -5.29 0.15
N LEU A 22 -3.21 -4.01 0.22
CA LEU A 22 -2.92 -3.15 1.36
C LEU A 22 -3.54 -3.70 2.66
N ARG A 23 -4.80 -4.14 2.62
CA ARG A 23 -5.46 -4.76 3.79
C ARG A 23 -4.73 -6.02 4.25
N ARG A 24 -4.29 -6.86 3.31
CA ARG A 24 -3.47 -8.03 3.63
C ARG A 24 -2.16 -7.63 4.31
N PHE A 25 -1.48 -6.62 3.78
CA PHE A 25 -0.24 -6.09 4.38
C PHE A 25 -0.46 -5.56 5.80
N LEU A 26 -1.54 -4.83 6.04
CA LEU A 26 -1.87 -4.29 7.38
C LEU A 26 -2.35 -5.35 8.36
N ALA A 27 -2.95 -6.44 7.86
CA ALA A 27 -3.42 -7.56 8.66
C ALA A 27 -2.32 -8.58 8.95
N SER A 28 -1.29 -8.67 8.09
CA SER A 28 -0.08 -9.43 8.40
C SER A 28 0.68 -8.72 9.50
N ASP A 29 0.76 -9.40 10.64
CA ASP A 29 1.34 -8.95 11.91
C ASP A 29 2.68 -8.21 11.79
N ASP A 30 2.90 -7.25 12.69
CA ASP A 30 3.97 -6.23 12.72
C ASP A 30 5.39 -6.81 12.92
N THR A 31 5.53 -8.14 12.97
CA THR A 31 6.76 -8.86 13.33
C THR A 31 7.59 -9.32 12.12
N ARG A 32 7.12 -9.11 10.89
CA ARG A 32 7.82 -9.61 9.69
C ARG A 32 8.76 -8.55 9.09
N GLN A 33 9.84 -8.23 9.80
CA GLN A 33 11.01 -7.56 9.21
C GLN A 33 11.73 -8.44 8.16
N ASP A 34 11.55 -9.76 8.20
CA ASP A 34 12.24 -10.75 7.34
C ASP A 34 11.37 -11.40 6.26
N ALA A 35 10.14 -10.93 6.04
CA ALA A 35 9.31 -11.47 4.94
C ALA A 35 9.68 -10.83 3.59
N ALA A 36 9.53 -11.62 2.52
CA ALA A 36 9.69 -11.13 1.15
C ALA A 36 8.89 -9.83 0.95
N PRO A 37 9.44 -8.83 0.24
CA PRO A 37 8.81 -7.52 0.10
C PRO A 37 7.42 -7.68 -0.51
N VAL A 38 6.39 -7.29 0.23
CA VAL A 38 5.03 -7.23 -0.29
C VAL A 38 5.00 -6.15 -1.36
N VAL A 39 4.58 -6.50 -2.57
CA VAL A 39 4.41 -5.53 -3.65
C VAL A 39 2.92 -5.30 -3.84
N ILE A 40 2.50 -4.04 -3.74
CA ILE A 40 1.17 -3.58 -4.09
C ILE A 40 1.19 -3.14 -5.54
N GLU A 41 0.46 -3.85 -6.39
CA GLU A 41 0.29 -3.50 -7.80
C GLU A 41 -1.05 -2.80 -8.01
N ILE A 42 -1.02 -1.60 -8.60
CA ILE A 42 -2.23 -0.86 -8.97
C ILE A 42 -2.18 -0.47 -10.43
N ARG A 43 -3.35 -0.42 -11.08
CA ARG A 43 -3.47 0.09 -12.44
C ARG A 43 -3.75 1.59 -12.38
N ASP A 44 -2.83 2.38 -12.91
CA ASP A 44 -3.03 3.81 -13.07
C ASP A 44 -3.86 4.06 -14.33
N GLU A 45 -5.12 4.42 -14.17
CA GLU A 45 -6.04 4.65 -15.29
C GLU A 45 -5.68 5.88 -16.14
N THR A 46 -5.02 6.89 -15.54
CA THR A 46 -4.62 8.12 -16.22
C THR A 46 -3.47 7.87 -17.19
N THR A 47 -2.52 7.02 -16.79
CA THR A 47 -1.32 6.71 -17.59
C THR A 47 -1.40 5.34 -18.27
N GLN A 48 -2.43 4.54 -17.98
CA GLN A 48 -2.59 3.14 -18.41
C GLN A 48 -1.39 2.25 -18.04
N ARG A 49 -0.69 2.57 -16.94
CA ARG A 49 0.50 1.84 -16.47
C ARG A 49 0.23 1.11 -15.17
N THR A 50 0.91 0.00 -14.96
CA THR A 50 0.97 -0.68 -13.66
C THR A 50 2.00 0.00 -12.79
N LEU A 51 1.59 0.47 -11.61
CA LEU A 51 2.49 0.96 -10.57
C LEU A 51 2.75 -0.15 -9.57
N ARG A 52 4.02 -0.34 -9.21
CA ARG A 52 4.46 -1.30 -8.19
C ARG A 52 4.95 -0.55 -6.97
N LEU A 53 4.32 -0.79 -5.83
CA LEU A 53 4.59 -0.06 -4.59
C LEU A 53 5.00 -1.04 -3.51
N THR A 54 6.10 -0.76 -2.82
CA THR A 54 6.49 -1.52 -1.64
C THR A 54 6.09 -0.71 -0.40
N PRO A 55 5.10 -1.17 0.38
CA PRO A 55 4.74 -0.50 1.61
C PRO A 55 5.87 -0.65 2.62
N VAL A 56 6.22 0.45 3.28
CA VAL A 56 7.25 0.49 4.34
C VAL A 56 6.54 0.82 5.63
N TYR A 57 6.78 0.01 6.66
CA TYR A 57 6.31 0.32 8.01
C TYR A 57 7.13 1.49 8.57
N VAL A 58 6.45 2.59 8.88
CA VAL A 58 7.06 3.73 9.55
C VAL A 58 6.50 3.77 10.97
N PRO A 59 7.31 3.42 11.99
CA PRO A 59 6.90 3.53 13.38
C PRO A 59 6.46 4.96 13.66
N ARG A 60 5.44 5.12 14.49
CA ARG A 60 5.03 6.45 14.94
C ARG A 60 6.20 7.05 15.71
N ALA A 61 6.78 8.14 15.20
CA ALA A 61 7.75 8.93 15.97
C ALA A 61 7.07 9.31 17.30
N SER A 62 7.69 8.88 18.40
CA SER A 62 7.28 9.19 19.78
C SER A 62 7.57 10.65 20.09
#